data_AF-A0A0D0D0Y3-F1
#
_entry.id   AF-A0A0D0D0Y3-F1
#
_cell.length_a   1.000
_cell.length_b   1.000
_cell.length_c   1.000
_cell.angle_alpha   90.00
_cell.angle_beta   90.00
_cell.angle_gamma   90.00
#
_symmetry.space_group_name_H-M   'P 1'
#
loop_
_entity.id
_entity.type
_entity.pdbx_description
1 polymer ?
#
loop_
_entity_poly.entity_id
_entity_poly.type
_entity_poly.pdbx_seq_one_letter_code
_entity_poly.pdbx_strand_id
1 'polypeptide(L)' 'MAVWLFLERQGARTLRWSQGHYGKFSRTLKLPFGIRPDDVKAKMDISVLTITSPKVTTSQQLHWIAFQ' A
#
# COMPACT_ATOMS: atom_id res chain seq x y z
N MET A 1 -32.70 -17.20 43.81
CA MET A 1 -33.14 -16.77 42.46
C MET A 1 -32.49 -15.47 41.96
N ALA A 2 -31.46 -14.93 42.64
CA ALA A 2 -30.77 -13.68 42.24
C ALA A 2 -29.33 -13.88 41.74
N VAL A 3 -28.79 -15.10 41.78
CA VAL A 3 -27.43 -15.41 41.29
C VAL A 3 -27.39 -15.51 39.77
N TRP A 4 -28.49 -15.92 39.13
CA TRP A 4 -28.60 -16.03 37.67
C TRP A 4 -28.68 -14.67 36.96
N LEU A 5 -29.33 -13.66 37.56
CA LEU A 5 -29.40 -12.29 37.00
C LEU A 5 -28.07 -11.52 37.07
N PHE A 6 -27.11 -11.98 37.89
CA PHE A 6 -25.82 -11.30 38.08
C PHE A 6 -24.77 -11.69 37.02
N LEU A 7 -24.85 -12.92 36.48
CA LEU A 7 -23.94 -13.39 35.42
C LEU A 7 -24.32 -12.88 34.02
N GLU A 8 -25.57 -12.47 33.82
CA GLU A 8 -26.08 -11.96 32.55
C GLU A 8 -25.68 -10.48 32.30
N ARG A 9 -25.20 -9.79 33.33
CA ARG A 9 -24.67 -8.41 33.29
C ARG A 9 -23.18 -8.32 32.91
N GLN A 10 -22.53 -9.41 32.53
CA GLN A 10 -21.09 -9.45 32.19
C GLN A 10 -20.83 -9.63 30.67
N GLY A 11 -21.88 -9.59 29.83
CA GLY A 11 -21.80 -9.92 28.41
C GLY A 11 -21.37 -8.80 27.45
N ALA A 12 -20.69 -7.73 27.90
CA ALA A 12 -20.40 -6.61 26.99
C ALA A 12 -19.13 -5.84 27.35
N ARG A 13 -18.00 -6.28 26.79
CA ARG A 13 -16.87 -5.47 26.25
C ARG A 13 -15.55 -6.22 26.38
N THR A 14 -15.26 -7.07 25.41
CA THR A 14 -13.86 -7.41 25.09
C THR A 14 -13.66 -7.38 23.58
N LEU A 15 -13.87 -6.20 22.96
CA LEU A 15 -13.15 -5.88 21.73
C LEU A 15 -11.68 -5.66 22.11
N ARG A 16 -11.03 -6.81 22.32
CA ARG A 16 -9.61 -6.97 22.52
C ARG A 16 -8.92 -6.43 21.27
N TRP A 17 -8.13 -5.37 21.45
CA TRP A 17 -7.12 -4.83 20.53
C TRP A 17 -7.18 -5.39 19.09
N SER A 18 -7.89 -4.69 18.21
CA SER A 18 -7.82 -4.95 16.77
C SER A 18 -6.54 -4.33 16.21
N GLN A 19 -5.47 -5.13 16.11
CA GLN A 19 -4.20 -4.70 15.54
C GLN A 19 -4.16 -4.98 14.03
N GLY A 20 -4.70 -4.05 13.25
CA GLY A 20 -4.53 -4.07 11.79
C GLY A 20 -5.65 -3.36 11.04
N HIS A 21 -5.28 -2.72 9.93
CA HIS A 21 -6.23 -2.32 8.90
C HIS A 21 -6.42 -3.50 7.95
N TYR A 22 -7.65 -4.02 7.87
CA TYR A 22 -8.02 -5.10 6.96
C TYR A 22 -8.95 -4.54 5.88
N GLY A 23 -8.76 -4.96 4.65
CA GLY A 23 -9.57 -4.50 3.52
C GLY A 23 -8.87 -4.63 2.19
N LYS A 24 -9.56 -4.21 1.13
CA LYS A 24 -8.96 -4.10 -0.21
C LYS A 24 -8.05 -2.87 -0.24
N PHE A 25 -6.85 -3.01 -0.78
CA PHE A 25 -5.92 -1.89 -0.97
C PHE A 25 -5.67 -1.67 -2.47
N SER A 26 -5.57 -0.40 -2.88
CA SER A 26 -5.19 0.01 -4.23
C SER A 26 -4.31 1.25 -4.12
N ARG A 27 -3.24 1.32 -4.93
CA ARG A 27 -2.36 2.49 -5.03
C ARG A 27 -1.98 2.69 -6.49
N THR A 28 -1.93 3.95 -6.91
CA THR A 28 -1.55 4.34 -8.27
C THR A 28 -0.32 5.24 -8.20
N LEU A 29 0.69 4.95 -9.01
CA LEU A 29 1.90 5.75 -9.14
C LEU A 29 2.14 6.08 -10.61
N LYS A 30 2.70 7.26 -10.89
CA LYS A 30 3.09 7.65 -12.25
C LYS A 30 4.47 7.09 -12.55
N LEU A 31 4.61 6.40 -13.68
CA LEU A 31 5.89 5.93 -14.16
C LEU A 31 6.63 7.05 -14.92
N PRO A 32 7.97 7.11 -14.83
CA PRO A 32 8.74 8.01 -15.68
C PRO A 32 8.60 7.65 -17.16
N PHE A 33 8.86 8.64 -18.02
CA PHE A 33 8.69 8.51 -19.46
C PHE A 33 9.61 7.45 -20.06
N GLY A 34 9.12 6.75 -21.09
CA GLY A 34 9.88 5.76 -21.86
C GLY A 34 9.86 4.35 -21.28
N ILE A 35 9.26 4.11 -20.12
CA ILE A 35 9.08 2.74 -19.61
C ILE A 35 8.03 2.03 -20.45
N ARG A 36 8.40 0.91 -21.06
CA ARG A 36 7.45 0.02 -21.74
C ARG A 36 6.77 -0.87 -20.69
N PRO A 37 5.44 -1.06 -20.76
CA PRO A 37 4.71 -1.89 -19.80
C PRO A 37 5.25 -3.32 -19.70
N ASP A 38 5.65 -3.91 -20.83
CA ASP A 38 6.14 -5.29 -20.91
C ASP A 38 7.47 -5.52 -20.20
N ASP A 39 8.24 -4.46 -19.94
CA ASP A 39 9.53 -4.53 -19.26
C ASP A 39 9.42 -4.42 -17.73
N VAL A 40 8.21 -4.13 -17.20
CA VAL A 40 7.98 -3.96 -15.76
C VAL A 40 7.86 -5.34 -15.10
N LYS A 41 8.73 -5.62 -14.14
CA LYS A 41 8.72 -6.87 -13.37
C LYS A 41 8.16 -6.62 -11.98
N ALA A 42 7.34 -7.54 -11.49
CA ALA A 42 6.82 -7.51 -10.13
C ALA A 42 7.19 -8.81 -9.41
N LYS A 43 7.66 -8.70 -8.17
CA LYS A 43 7.93 -9.84 -7.29
C LYS A 43 7.34 -9.55 -5.91
N MET A 44 6.65 -10.53 -5.34
CA MET A 44 6.23 -10.52 -3.94
C MET A 44 7.16 -11.43 -3.14
N ASP A 45 7.78 -10.89 -2.10
CA ASP A 45 8.70 -11.64 -1.23
C ASP A 45 8.52 -11.15 0.21
N ILE A 46 8.31 -12.08 1.15
CA ILE A 46 8.11 -11.80 2.59
C ILE A 46 7.19 -10.57 2.82
N SER A 47 5.98 -10.58 2.23
CA SER A 47 4.96 -9.52 2.31
C SER A 47 5.30 -8.17 1.65
N VAL A 48 6.45 -8.07 0.97
CA VAL A 48 6.87 -6.87 0.24
C VAL A 48 6.66 -7.05 -1.25
N LEU A 49 5.85 -6.19 -1.86
CA LEU A 49 5.71 -6.10 -3.31
C LEU A 49 6.79 -5.19 -3.87
N THR A 50 7.74 -5.76 -4.58
CA THR A 50 8.80 -5.03 -5.29
C THR A 50 8.44 -4.93 -6.77
N ILE A 51 8.39 -3.71 -7.28
CA ILE A 51 8.16 -3.40 -8.69
C ILE A 51 9.46 -2.84 -9.26
N THR A 52 9.99 -3.48 -10.30
CA THR A 52 11.25 -3.13 -10.94
C THR A 52 10.99 -2.75 -12.39
N SER A 53 11.49 -1.58 -12.79
CA SER A 53 11.46 -1.11 -14.17
C SER A 53 12.89 -0.80 -14.62
N PRO A 54 13.26 -1.12 -15.87
CA PRO A 54 14.54 -0.66 -16.41
C PRO A 54 14.58 0.86 -16.46
N LYS A 55 15.75 1.43 -16.16
CA LYS A 55 16.01 2.85 -16.36
C LYS A 55 16.19 3.09 -17.85
N VAL A 56 15.18 3.63 -18.50
CA VAL A 56 15.33 4.20 -19.83
C VAL A 56 16.12 5.50 -19.70
N THR A 57 17.35 5.48 -20.17
CA THR A 57 18.16 6.68 -20.44
C THR A 57 17.58 7.39 -21.66
N THR A 58 16.34 7.87 -21.58
CA THR A 58 16.01 9.05 -22.37
C THR A 58 16.74 10.18 -21.67
N SER A 59 17.89 10.55 -22.24
CA SER A 59 18.65 11.74 -21.84
C SER A 59 17.62 12.85 -21.61
N GLN A 60 17.32 13.18 -20.35
CA GLN A 60 16.60 14.39 -20.02
C GLN A 60 17.57 15.47 -20.43
N GLN A 61 17.47 15.88 -21.70
CA GLN A 61 18.28 16.95 -22.20
C GLN A 61 17.82 18.17 -21.41
N LEU A 62 18.67 18.60 -20.47
CA LEU A 62 18.46 19.80 -19.71
C LEU A 62 18.48 20.95 -20.72
N HIS A 63 17.31 21.35 -21.19
CA HIS A 63 17.14 22.55 -21.97
C HIS A 63 17.20 23.72 -20.98
N TRP A 64 18.35 24.39 -20.92
CA TRP A 64 18.47 25.66 -20.21
C TRP A 64 17.58 26.69 -20.91
N ILE A 65 16.55 27.16 -20.21
CA ILE A 65 15.71 28.26 -20.69
C ILE A 65 16.40 29.56 -20.29
N ALA A 66 16.93 30.28 -21.28
CA ALA A 66 17.39 31.65 -21.08
C ALA A 66 16.17 32.58 -21.15
N PHE A 67 15.95 33.38 -20.11
CA PHE A 67 15.03 34.50 -20.15
C PHE A 67 15.75 35.71 -20.77
N GLN A 68 15.14 36.32 -21.78
CA GLN A 68 15.55 37.60 -22.36
C GLN A 68 14.86 38.75 -21.63
#